data_AF-A0A1G3LUK0-F1
#
_entry.id   AF-A0A1G3LUK0-F1
#
_cell.length_a   1.000
_cell.length_b   1.000
_cell.length_c   1.000
_cell.angle_alpha   90.00
_cell.angle_beta   90.00
_cell.angle_gamma   90.00
#
_symmetry.space_group_name_H-M   'P 1'
#
loop_
_entity.id
_entity.type
_entity.pdbx_description
1 polymer ?
#
loop_
_entity_poly.entity_id
_entity_poly.type
_entity_poly.pdbx_seq_one_letter_code
_entity_poly.pdbx_strand_id
1 'polypeptide(L)'
;MLDLSIVSMQRYNMVREELQATASLAHLDLSEDEADAALPAFELMLEYFAAMKAADEDIEAFGRSILDIPPTTQAVSAGNRVRFDYFNNSNTNNQGSNPLPGLADELVKRVPRSENRFVVIPNVL
;
A
#
# COMPACT_ATOMS: atom_id res chain seq x y z
N MET A 1 -30.52 -16.52 26.10
CA MET A 1 -29.18 -17.10 25.95
C MET A 1 -28.91 -17.11 24.46
N LEU A 2 -28.33 -16.03 23.93
CA LEU A 2 -27.98 -15.97 22.50
C LEU A 2 -26.84 -16.95 22.27
N ASP A 3 -27.03 -17.80 21.25
CA ASP A 3 -26.12 -18.89 20.93
C ASP A 3 -24.75 -18.33 20.52
N LEU A 4 -23.73 -18.55 21.36
CA LEU A 4 -22.36 -18.06 21.12
C LEU A 4 -21.82 -18.48 19.75
N SER A 5 -22.32 -19.60 19.21
CA SER A 5 -21.95 -20.11 17.89
C SER A 5 -22.34 -19.15 16.75
N ILE A 6 -23.51 -18.51 16.85
CA ILE A 6 -24.04 -17.59 15.83
C ILE A 6 -23.21 -16.31 15.80
N VAL A 7 -22.85 -15.79 16.97
CA VAL A 7 -22.06 -14.56 17.10
C VAL A 7 -20.62 -14.76 16.61
N SER A 8 -20.02 -15.93 16.88
CA SER A 8 -18.69 -16.29 16.38
C SER A 8 -18.68 -16.38 14.85
N MET A 9 -19.72 -16.98 14.27
CA MET A 9 -19.83 -17.16 12.82
C MET A 9 -20.09 -15.84 12.09
N GLN A 10 -20.86 -14.93 12.68
CA GLN A 10 -21.06 -13.58 12.13
C GLN A 10 -19.79 -12.74 12.13
N ARG A 11 -18.97 -12.82 13.20
CA ARG A 11 -17.69 -12.12 13.24
C ARG A 11 -16.72 -12.67 12.19
N TYR A 12 -16.65 -13.98 12.05
CA TYR A 12 -15.81 -14.63 11.04
C TYR A 12 -16.14 -14.15 9.63
N ASN A 13 -17.44 -14.12 9.26
CA ASN A 13 -17.86 -13.65 7.94
C ASN A 13 -17.52 -12.18 7.70
N MET A 14 -17.74 -11.31 8.70
CA MET A 14 -17.42 -9.88 8.57
C MET A 14 -15.90 -9.66 8.35
N VAL A 15 -15.04 -10.33 9.12
CA VAL A 15 -13.58 -10.16 8.97
C VAL A 15 -13.08 -10.72 7.64
N ARG A 16 -13.69 -11.80 7.16
CA ARG A 16 -13.39 -12.37 5.85
C ARG A 16 -13.75 -11.43 4.70
N GLU A 17 -14.90 -10.76 4.78
CA GLU A 17 -15.32 -9.74 3.81
C GLU A 17 -14.34 -8.56 3.78
N GLU A 18 -13.88 -8.09 4.95
CA GLU A 18 -12.87 -7.01 5.06
C GLU A 18 -11.51 -7.42 4.47
N LEU A 19 -11.09 -8.67 4.67
CA LEU A 19 -9.88 -9.21 4.06
C LEU A 19 -10.00 -9.21 2.53
N GLN A 20 -11.13 -9.66 1.98
CA GLN A 20 -11.37 -9.66 0.53
C GLN A 20 -11.45 -8.25 -0.06
N ALA A 21 -12.08 -7.31 0.65
CA ALA A 21 -12.14 -5.91 0.24
C ALA A 21 -10.73 -5.28 0.20
N THR A 22 -9.91 -5.55 1.22
CA THR A 22 -8.52 -5.08 1.30
C THR A 22 -7.67 -5.68 0.19
N ALA A 23 -7.82 -6.97 -0.09
CA ALA A 23 -7.12 -7.65 -1.19
C ALA A 23 -7.50 -7.05 -2.55
N SER A 24 -8.80 -6.81 -2.77
CA SER A 24 -9.31 -6.19 -3.99
C SER A 24 -8.74 -4.79 -4.20
N LEU A 25 -8.64 -3.98 -3.14
CA LEU A 25 -8.04 -2.64 -3.19
C LEU A 25 -6.53 -2.69 -3.51
N ALA A 26 -5.85 -3.74 -3.05
CA ALA A 26 -4.44 -3.99 -3.33
C ALA A 26 -4.20 -4.67 -4.70
N HIS A 27 -5.25 -4.92 -5.49
CA HIS A 27 -5.20 -5.69 -6.73
C HIS A 27 -4.63 -7.11 -6.55
N LEU A 28 -4.92 -7.73 -5.39
CA LEU A 28 -4.62 -9.12 -5.09
C LEU A 28 -5.87 -9.95 -5.32
N ASP A 29 -5.81 -10.87 -6.27
CA ASP A 29 -6.86 -11.84 -6.52
C ASP A 29 -6.61 -13.06 -5.63
N LEU A 30 -7.27 -13.09 -4.47
CA LEU A 30 -7.15 -14.19 -3.51
C LEU A 30 -8.23 -15.23 -3.78
N SER A 31 -7.81 -16.48 -3.97
CA SER A 31 -8.74 -17.61 -3.92
C SER A 31 -9.33 -17.79 -2.52
N GLU A 32 -10.44 -18.51 -2.44
CA GLU A 32 -11.10 -18.83 -1.16
C GLU A 32 -10.15 -19.54 -0.18
N ASP A 33 -9.35 -20.50 -0.67
CA ASP A 33 -8.37 -21.22 0.13
C ASP A 33 -7.24 -20.31 0.64
N GLU A 34 -6.78 -19.36 -0.18
CA GLU A 34 -5.75 -18.39 0.20
C GLU A 34 -6.30 -17.36 1.21
N ALA A 35 -7.55 -16.94 1.04
CA ALA A 35 -8.22 -16.06 1.99
C ALA A 35 -8.34 -16.74 3.36
N ASP A 36 -8.74 -18.01 3.40
CA ASP A 36 -8.86 -18.78 4.65
C ASP A 36 -7.49 -19.04 5.30
N ALA A 37 -6.45 -19.26 4.50
CA ALA A 37 -5.08 -19.41 5.01
C ALA A 37 -4.51 -18.09 5.55
N ALA A 38 -4.87 -16.95 4.96
CA ALA A 38 -4.41 -15.62 5.38
C ALA A 38 -5.20 -15.04 6.56
N LEU A 39 -6.44 -15.50 6.76
CA LEU A 39 -7.36 -14.96 7.77
C LEU A 39 -6.78 -14.92 9.20
N PRO A 40 -6.12 -15.97 9.72
CA PRO A 40 -5.55 -15.93 11.07
C PRO A 40 -4.46 -14.87 11.24
N ALA A 41 -3.64 -14.65 10.20
CA ALA A 41 -2.60 -13.63 10.23
C ALA A 41 -3.19 -12.22 10.15
N PHE A 42 -4.27 -12.05 9.37
CA PHE A 42 -5.02 -10.80 9.28
C PHE A 42 -5.69 -10.44 10.61
N GLU A 43 -6.32 -11.41 11.28
CA GLU A 43 -6.91 -11.24 12.61
C GLU A 43 -5.88 -10.82 13.66
N LEU A 44 -4.73 -11.50 13.71
CA LEU A 44 -3.64 -11.16 14.63
C LEU A 44 -3.16 -9.72 14.43
N MET A 45 -3.06 -9.27 13.18
CA MET A 45 -2.68 -7.90 12.86
C MET A 45 -3.75 -6.90 13.34
N LEU A 46 -5.03 -7.18 13.16
CA LEU A 46 -6.11 -6.33 13.65
C LEU A 46 -6.13 -6.25 15.18
N GLU A 47 -5.90 -7.36 15.87
CA GLU A 47 -5.77 -7.40 17.33
C GLU A 47 -4.60 -6.54 17.81
N TYR A 48 -3.46 -6.63 17.12
CA TYR A 48 -2.30 -5.81 17.43
C TYR A 48 -2.60 -4.30 17.28
N PHE A 49 -3.28 -3.90 16.21
CA PHE A 49 -3.68 -2.51 16.04
C PHE A 49 -4.72 -2.05 17.06
N ALA A 50 -5.65 -2.92 17.47
CA ALA A 50 -6.60 -2.63 18.53
C ALA A 50 -5.89 -2.41 19.87
N ALA A 51 -4.88 -3.23 20.19
CA ALA A 51 -4.06 -3.07 21.38
C ALA A 51 -3.24 -1.77 21.34
N MET A 52 -2.67 -1.42 20.19
CA MET A 52 -1.94 -0.16 20.01
C MET A 52 -2.86 1.05 20.24
N LYS A 53 -4.08 1.02 19.68
CA LYS A 53 -5.08 2.08 19.91
C LYS A 53 -5.46 2.21 21.38
N ALA A 54 -5.56 1.11 22.12
CA ALA A 54 -5.81 1.15 23.56
C ALA A 54 -4.63 1.76 24.33
N ALA A 55 -3.40 1.53 23.86
CA ALA A 55 -2.20 2.14 24.44
C ALA A 55 -2.06 3.63 24.12
N ASP A 56 -2.70 4.15 23.06
CA ASP A 56 -2.64 5.58 22.71
C ASP A 56 -3.20 6.52 23.82
N GLU A 57 -4.00 5.97 24.72
CA GLU A 57 -4.58 6.68 25.88
C GLU A 57 -3.69 6.61 27.14
N ASP A 58 -2.59 5.84 27.12
CA ASP A 58 -1.70 5.66 28.28
C ASP A 58 -0.74 6.85 28.45
N ILE A 59 -1.14 7.78 29.32
CA ILE A 59 -0.38 8.98 29.64
C ILE A 59 0.94 8.63 30.38
N GLU A 60 1.00 7.54 31.14
CA GLU A 60 2.20 7.17 31.89
C GLU A 60 3.31 6.64 30.98
N ALA A 61 2.94 5.92 29.91
CA ALA A 61 3.89 5.40 28.94
C ALA A 61 4.52 6.51 28.05
N PHE A 62 3.73 7.52 27.67
CA PHE A 62 4.13 8.53 26.67
C PHE A 62 4.34 9.94 27.25
N GLY A 63 4.07 10.15 28.54
CA GLY A 63 4.19 11.43 29.25
C GLY A 63 3.15 12.50 28.85
N ARG A 64 2.33 12.22 27.83
CA ARG A 64 1.20 13.01 27.32
C ARG A 64 0.32 12.11 26.46
N SER A 65 -0.95 12.47 26.24
CA SER A 65 -1.81 11.72 25.31
C SER A 65 -1.25 11.76 23.89
N ILE A 66 -1.26 10.62 23.18
CA ILE A 66 -0.83 10.53 21.78
C ILE A 66 -1.73 11.36 20.86
N LEU A 67 -2.99 11.59 21.26
CA LEU A 67 -3.94 12.43 20.53
C LEU A 67 -3.50 13.91 20.43
N ASP A 68 -2.67 14.37 21.37
CA ASP A 68 -2.12 15.73 21.39
C ASP A 68 -0.80 15.85 20.60
N ILE A 69 -0.31 14.74 20.05
CA ILE A 69 0.95 14.69 19.30
C ILE A 69 0.65 14.80 17.81
N PRO A 70 1.23 15.79 17.10
CA PRO A 70 1.06 15.85 15.64
C PRO A 70 1.70 14.61 15.00
N PRO A 71 1.03 14.00 14.00
CA PRO A 71 1.56 12.81 13.34
C PRO A 71 2.86 13.14 12.60
N THR A 72 3.83 12.23 12.67
CA THR A 72 5.09 12.36 11.94
C THR A 72 4.88 12.02 10.48
N THR A 73 5.02 13.00 9.59
CA THR A 73 4.89 12.80 8.13
C THR A 73 6.22 12.41 7.47
N GLN A 74 7.33 12.98 7.93
CA GLN A 74 8.68 12.71 7.45
C GLN A 74 9.67 12.81 8.62
N ALA A 75 10.63 11.89 8.70
CA ALA A 75 11.65 11.88 9.75
C ALA A 75 12.58 13.11 9.69
N VAL A 76 12.70 13.74 8.51
CA VAL A 76 13.45 14.97 8.29
C VAL A 76 12.49 16.01 7.76
N SER A 77 12.34 17.11 8.49
CA SER A 77 11.54 18.25 8.04
C SER A 77 12.26 18.97 6.88
N ALA A 78 12.02 18.49 5.66
CA ALA A 78 12.37 19.23 4.46
C ALA A 78 11.16 20.09 4.07
N GLY A 79 11.37 21.39 3.85
CA GLY A 79 10.34 22.24 3.25
C GLY A 79 9.93 21.74 1.85
N ASN A 80 8.99 22.44 1.21
CA ASN A 80 8.51 22.06 -0.12
C ASN A 80 9.68 21.89 -1.09
N ARG A 81 9.81 20.69 -1.65
CA ARG A 81 10.81 20.38 -2.67
C ARG A 81 10.27 20.84 -4.02
N VAL A 82 10.75 21.99 -4.48
CA VAL A 82 10.46 22.48 -5.83
C VAL A 82 11.50 21.95 -6.81
N ARG A 83 11.03 21.50 -7.99
CA ARG A 83 11.88 21.20 -9.14
C ARG A 83 11.90 22.44 -10.04
N PHE A 84 13.08 22.89 -10.45
CA PHE A 84 13.19 23.98 -11.42
C PHE A 84 12.64 23.55 -12.79
N ASP A 85 11.88 24.44 -13.42
CA ASP A 85 11.34 24.23 -14.76
C ASP A 85 12.39 24.53 -15.83
N TYR A 86 13.45 23.74 -15.84
CA TYR A 86 14.42 23.73 -16.93
C TYR A 86 14.01 22.69 -17.98
N PHE A 87 14.16 23.04 -19.25
CA PHE A 87 14.15 22.08 -20.34
C PHE A 87 15.29 21.09 -20.10
N ASN A 88 14.97 19.96 -19.50
CA ASN A 88 15.88 18.83 -19.39
C ASN A 88 15.94 18.23 -20.80
N ASN A 89 16.68 18.89 -21.69
CA ASN A 89 16.83 18.46 -23.07
C ASN A 89 17.67 17.19 -23.03
N SER A 90 16.99 16.06 -23.12
CA SER A 90 17.47 14.69 -23.08
C SER A 90 18.57 14.33 -24.08
N ASN A 91 19.11 15.30 -24.81
CA ASN A 91 20.12 15.13 -25.85
C ASN A 91 21.48 15.77 -25.55
N THR A 92 21.70 16.45 -24.42
CA THR A 92 23.02 17.03 -24.12
C THR A 92 23.44 16.80 -22.67
N ASN A 93 24.32 15.81 -22.48
CA ASN A 93 25.41 15.78 -21.51
C ASN A 93 25.10 16.13 -20.05
N ASN A 94 24.44 15.22 -19.31
CA ASN A 94 24.60 15.14 -17.86
C ASN A 94 25.25 13.78 -17.51
N GLN A 95 26.53 13.84 -17.09
CA GLN A 95 27.39 12.71 -16.68
C GLN A 95 26.96 12.08 -15.33
N GLY A 96 25.68 11.73 -15.17
CA GLY A 96 25.21 11.13 -13.91
C GLY A 96 23.89 10.35 -13.96
N SER A 97 23.20 10.34 -15.09
CA SER A 97 21.99 9.54 -15.26
C SER A 97 21.92 9.05 -16.70
N ASN A 98 21.66 7.76 -16.87
CA ASN A 98 21.64 7.00 -18.12
C ASN A 98 21.20 7.84 -19.34
N PRO A 99 21.94 7.80 -20.46
CA PRO A 99 21.60 8.56 -21.66
C PRO A 99 20.20 8.17 -22.15
N LEU A 100 19.32 9.17 -22.29
CA LEU A 100 17.99 9.02 -22.87
C LEU A 100 17.93 8.51 -24.32
N PRO A 101 18.95 8.65 -25.21
CA PRO A 101 18.89 8.00 -26.52
C PRO A 101 18.83 6.47 -26.37
N GLY A 102 17.70 5.89 -26.81
CA GLY A 102 17.41 4.46 -26.67
C GLY A 102 16.61 4.06 -25.44
N LEU A 103 16.29 4.99 -24.52
CA LEU A 103 15.50 4.68 -23.31
C LEU A 103 14.11 4.14 -23.66
N ALA A 104 13.46 4.69 -24.69
CA ALA A 104 12.17 4.17 -25.15
C ALA A 104 12.28 2.69 -25.57
N ASP A 105 13.34 2.33 -26.30
CA ASP A 105 13.58 0.96 -26.73
C ASP A 105 13.95 0.05 -25.55
N GLU A 106 14.71 0.56 -24.57
CA GLU A 106 15.01 -0.17 -23.33
C GLU A 106 13.76 -0.42 -22.48
N LEU A 107 12.88 0.58 -22.36
CA LEU A 107 11.63 0.46 -21.61
C LEU A 107 10.72 -0.56 -22.26
N VAL A 108 10.54 -0.48 -23.58
CA VAL A 108 9.70 -1.43 -24.34
C VAL A 108 10.24 -2.85 -24.25
N LYS A 109 11.56 -3.06 -24.28
CA LYS A 109 12.18 -4.39 -24.09
C LYS A 109 11.90 -5.02 -22.72
N ARG A 110 11.61 -4.24 -21.69
CA ARG A 110 11.33 -4.73 -20.33
C ARG A 110 9.85 -5.02 -20.09
N VAL A 111 8.98 -4.62 -21.00
CA VAL A 111 7.53 -4.75 -20.85
C VAL A 111 7.12 -6.20 -21.17
N PRO A 112 6.22 -6.82 -20.40
CA PRO A 112 5.76 -8.19 -20.65
C PRO A 112 5.13 -8.40 -22.03
N ARG A 113 4.38 -7.40 -22.53
CA ARG A 113 3.79 -7.39 -23.87
C ARG A 113 3.83 -6.00 -24.48
N SER A 114 4.44 -5.90 -25.65
CA SER A 114 4.53 -4.65 -26.41
C SER A 114 4.13 -4.86 -27.86
N GLU A 115 3.52 -3.84 -28.45
CA GLU A 115 3.27 -3.76 -29.89
C GLU A 115 3.88 -2.44 -30.41
N ASN A 116 4.82 -2.56 -31.34
CA ASN A 116 5.64 -1.44 -31.82
C ASN A 116 6.34 -0.69 -30.67
N ARG A 117 5.85 0.51 -30.32
CA ARG A 117 6.39 1.37 -29.24
C ARG A 117 5.39 1.55 -28.09
N PHE A 118 4.39 0.67 -28.01
CA PHE A 118 3.32 0.76 -27.03
C PHE A 118 3.31 -0.45 -26.09
N VAL A 119 2.99 -0.18 -24.82
CA VAL A 119 2.64 -1.20 -23.83
C VAL A 119 1.22 -1.67 -24.14
N VAL A 120 1.05 -2.98 -24.32
CA VAL A 120 -0.26 -3.56 -24.63
C VAL A 120 -0.89 -4.05 -23.33
N ILE A 121 -2.03 -3.45 -22.97
CA ILE A 121 -2.83 -3.84 -21.81
C ILE A 121 -4.15 -4.42 -22.33
N PRO A 122 -4.67 -5.53 -21.77
CA PRO A 122 -6.00 -6.02 -22.10
C PRO A 122 -7.04 -4.91 -21.98
N ASN A 123 -8.00 -4.89 -22.90
CA ASN A 123 -9.03 -3.87 -22.90
C ASN A 123 -9.85 -3.95 -21.60
N VAL A 124 -9.97 -2.83 -20.90
CA VAL A 124 -10.86 -2.66 -19.74
C VAL A 124 -12.18 -2.09 -20.26
N LEU A 125 -13.26 -2.87 -20.15
CA LEU A 125 -14.63 -2.48 -20.49
C LEU A 125 -15.44 -2.25 -19.22
#